data_AF-A0A0Q6XB53-F1
#
_entry.id   AF-A0A0Q6XB53-F1
#
_cell.length_a   1.000
_cell.length_b   1.000
_cell.length_c   1.000
_cell.angle_alpha   90.00
_cell.angle_beta   90.00
_cell.angle_gamma   90.00
#
_symmetry.space_group_name_H-M   'P 1'
#
loop_
_entity.id
_entity.type
_entity.pdbx_description
1 polymer ?
#
loop_
_entity_poly.entity_id
_entity_poly.type
_entity_poly.pdbx_seq_one_letter_code
_entity_poly.pdbx_strand_id
1 'polypeptide(L)'
;MVSAVSHEPEGPLADAAAHLDPRVRAEIDHARVDLYCGRDAEAVANIRAAREHLRENAGVRQAQALADLDEAAWFARLGRTAPAELALERALLHAGLMPSPG
;
A
#
# COMPACT_ATOMS: atom_id res chain seq x y z
N MET A 1 -37.80 -6.31 36.81
CA MET A 1 -36.99 -7.04 35.82
C MET A 1 -36.67 -6.08 34.69
N VAL A 2 -35.41 -5.69 34.55
CA VAL A 2 -34.92 -4.72 33.57
C VAL A 2 -34.74 -5.45 32.24
N SER A 3 -35.55 -5.10 31.23
CA SER A 3 -35.31 -5.58 29.86
C SER A 3 -34.24 -4.70 29.22
N ALA A 4 -33.20 -5.37 28.76
CA ALA A 4 -32.03 -4.76 28.15
C ALA A 4 -32.40 -3.96 26.90
N VAL A 5 -31.88 -2.73 26.83
CA VAL A 5 -31.74 -1.98 25.59
C VAL A 5 -30.87 -2.81 24.66
N SER A 6 -31.47 -3.30 23.57
CA SER A 6 -30.71 -3.76 22.40
C SER A 6 -30.07 -2.52 21.78
N HIS A 7 -28.78 -2.35 22.03
CA HIS A 7 -27.94 -1.40 21.31
C HIS A 7 -27.80 -1.95 19.89
N GLU A 8 -28.59 -1.44 18.95
CA GLU A 8 -28.25 -1.55 17.55
C GLU A 8 -27.05 -0.63 17.30
N PRO A 9 -25.89 -1.13 16.86
CA PRO A 9 -24.86 -0.24 16.38
C PRO A 9 -25.29 0.31 15.03
N GLU A 10 -25.85 1.53 15.04
CA GLU A 10 -25.82 2.43 13.90
C GLU A 10 -24.35 2.66 13.49
N GLY A 11 -24.06 2.53 12.18
CA GLY A 11 -22.84 3.10 11.61
C GLY A 11 -22.35 2.42 10.35
N PRO A 12 -22.18 3.15 9.22
CA PRO A 12 -21.58 2.65 7.99
C PRO A 12 -20.06 2.53 8.18
N LEU A 13 -19.61 1.49 8.88
CA LEU A 13 -18.19 1.17 8.99
C LEU A 13 -17.63 0.48 7.74
N ALA A 14 -18.48 0.22 6.73
CA ALA A 14 -18.10 -0.42 5.47
C ALA A 14 -17.44 0.54 4.45
N ASP A 15 -17.56 1.86 4.61
CA ASP A 15 -17.08 2.83 3.61
C ASP A 15 -15.65 3.36 3.88
N ALA A 16 -14.97 2.88 4.92
CA ALA A 16 -13.59 3.27 5.20
C ALA A 16 -12.54 2.49 4.38
N ALA A 17 -12.96 1.58 3.50
CA ALA A 17 -12.20 1.26 2.30
C ALA A 17 -12.39 2.42 1.31
N ALA A 18 -11.98 3.63 1.72
CA ALA A 18 -11.88 4.78 0.85
C ALA A 18 -11.16 4.31 -0.42
N HIS A 19 -11.80 4.52 -1.57
CA HIS A 19 -11.28 4.14 -2.88
C HIS A 19 -9.84 4.62 -3.01
N LEU A 20 -8.88 3.73 -2.74
CA LEU A 20 -7.48 4.05 -2.91
C LEU A 20 -7.22 4.15 -4.41
N ASP A 21 -6.39 5.13 -4.76
CA ASP A 21 -6.12 5.47 -6.14
C ASP A 21 -5.56 4.24 -6.89
N PRO A 22 -6.24 3.74 -7.94
CA PRO A 22 -5.77 2.61 -8.73
C PRO A 22 -4.38 2.85 -9.35
N ARG A 23 -3.94 4.11 -9.45
CA ARG A 23 -2.60 4.48 -9.91
C ARG A 23 -1.50 3.94 -8.99
N VAL A 24 -1.69 4.00 -7.67
CA VAL A 24 -0.70 3.49 -6.71
C VAL A 24 -0.46 2.00 -6.95
N ARG A 25 -1.52 1.24 -7.19
CA ARG A 25 -1.42 -0.18 -7.50
C ARG A 25 -0.68 -0.42 -8.81
N ALA A 26 -1.05 0.30 -9.87
CA ALA A 26 -0.43 0.18 -11.18
C ALA A 26 1.08 0.47 -11.11
N GLU A 27 1.48 1.53 -10.42
CA GLU A 27 2.89 1.91 -10.27
C GLU A 27 3.69 0.90 -9.48
N ILE A 28 3.11 0.32 -8.42
CA ILE A 28 3.74 -0.79 -7.70
C ILE A 28 3.89 -2.03 -8.60
N ASP A 29 2.87 -2.38 -9.39
CA ASP A 29 2.95 -3.51 -10.31
C ASP A 29 4.01 -3.26 -11.42
N HIS A 30 4.11 -2.03 -11.94
CA HIS A 30 5.18 -1.63 -12.86
C HIS A 30 6.58 -1.74 -12.20
N ALA A 31 6.73 -1.28 -10.96
CA ALA A 31 7.99 -1.40 -10.23
C ALA A 31 8.43 -2.85 -10.05
N ARG A 32 7.48 -3.77 -9.78
CA ARG A 32 7.77 -5.21 -9.68
C ARG A 32 8.27 -5.80 -11.00
N VAL A 33 7.64 -5.42 -12.12
CA VAL A 33 8.10 -5.82 -13.45
C VAL A 33 9.52 -5.30 -13.72
N ASP A 34 9.80 -4.04 -13.36
CA ASP A 34 11.11 -3.44 -13.54
C ASP A 34 12.20 -4.13 -12.71
N LEU A 35 11.90 -4.43 -11.44
CA LEU A 35 12.78 -5.23 -10.57
C LEU A 35 13.09 -6.61 -11.17
N TYR A 36 12.07 -7.29 -11.69
CA TYR A 36 12.24 -8.59 -12.35
C TYR A 36 13.12 -8.48 -13.61
N CYS A 37 12.99 -7.40 -14.36
CA CYS A 37 13.79 -7.13 -15.56
C CYS A 37 15.20 -6.56 -15.25
N GLY A 38 15.57 -6.35 -13.98
CA GLY A 38 16.83 -5.74 -13.59
C GLY A 38 16.94 -4.23 -13.90
N ARG A 39 15.79 -3.56 -14.04
CA ARG A 39 15.66 -2.12 -14.32
C ARG A 39 15.46 -1.35 -13.01
N ASP A 40 16.48 -1.38 -12.15
CA ASP A 40 16.39 -0.86 -10.78
C ASP A 40 16.09 0.65 -10.73
N ALA A 41 16.58 1.42 -11.70
CA ALA A 41 16.35 2.86 -11.76
C ALA A 41 14.88 3.20 -12.06
N GLU A 42 14.30 2.50 -13.03
CA GLU A 42 12.89 2.59 -13.42
C GLU A 42 11.99 2.10 -12.29
N ALA A 43 12.35 0.99 -11.63
CA ALA A 43 11.65 0.52 -10.44
C ALA A 43 11.60 1.59 -9.35
N VAL A 44 12.72 2.23 -9.03
CA VAL A 44 12.78 3.31 -8.04
C VAL A 44 11.92 4.52 -8.46
N ALA A 45 11.86 4.84 -9.76
CA ALA A 45 11.01 5.92 -10.26
C ALA A 45 9.52 5.60 -10.05
N ASN A 46 9.09 4.39 -10.39
CA ASN A 46 7.71 3.93 -10.19
C ASN A 46 7.33 3.86 -8.70
N ILE A 47 8.25 3.43 -7.83
CA ILE A 47 8.03 3.43 -6.37
C ILE A 47 7.84 4.86 -5.83
N ARG A 48 8.59 5.82 -6.35
CA ARG A 48 8.44 7.24 -5.96
C ARG A 48 7.09 7.80 -6.41
N ALA A 49 6.66 7.50 -7.63
CA ALA A 49 5.36 7.90 -8.13
C ALA A 49 4.22 7.33 -7.25
N ALA A 50 4.28 6.03 -6.92
CA ALA A 50 3.33 5.38 -6.01
C ALA A 50 3.26 6.08 -4.66
N ARG A 51 4.40 6.50 -4.15
CA ARG A 51 4.50 7.21 -2.87
C ARG A 51 3.92 8.62 -2.94
N GLU A 52 4.10 9.34 -4.04
CA GLU A 52 3.53 10.67 -4.26
C GLU A 52 2.01 10.60 -4.34
N HIS A 53 1.47 9.69 -5.17
CA HIS A 53 0.02 9.49 -5.25
C HIS A 53 -0.59 8.98 -3.96
N LEU A 54 0.11 8.11 -3.23
CA LEU A 54 -0.37 7.68 -1.92
C LEU A 54 -0.42 8.86 -0.94
N ARG A 55 0.58 9.75 -0.93
CA ARG A 55 0.59 10.97 -0.09
C ARG A 55 -0.53 11.94 -0.40
N GLU A 56 -0.81 12.16 -1.69
CA GLU A 56 -1.89 13.05 -2.14
C GLU A 56 -3.26 12.59 -1.62
N ASN A 57 -3.42 11.28 -1.45
CA ASN A 57 -4.65 10.64 -1.00
C ASN A 57 -4.57 10.12 0.46
N ALA A 58 -3.52 10.48 1.21
CA ALA A 58 -3.23 9.89 2.51
C ALA A 58 -4.02 10.53 3.65
N GLY A 59 -4.86 9.72 4.30
CA GLY A 59 -5.18 9.90 5.72
C GLY A 59 -4.08 9.32 6.63
N VAL A 60 -4.17 9.57 7.95
CA VAL A 60 -3.23 9.10 8.99
C VAL A 60 -2.90 7.60 8.91
N ARG A 61 -3.79 6.80 8.31
CA ARG A 61 -3.67 5.34 8.20
C ARG A 61 -2.65 4.84 7.16
N GLN A 62 -2.12 5.71 6.30
CA GLN A 62 -1.21 5.29 5.21
C GLN A 62 0.28 5.48 5.52
N ALA A 63 0.63 5.93 6.74
CA ALA A 63 2.03 6.14 7.13
C ALA A 63 2.90 4.89 7.01
N GLN A 64 2.34 3.72 7.32
CA GLN A 64 3.06 2.44 7.22
C GLN A 64 3.35 2.07 5.76
N ALA A 65 2.36 2.22 4.87
CA ALA A 65 2.55 1.97 3.44
C ALA A 65 3.59 2.90 2.80
N LEU A 66 3.63 4.17 3.22
CA LEU A 66 4.69 5.10 2.78
C LEU A 66 6.08 4.66 3.23
N ALA A 67 6.21 4.13 4.45
CA ALA A 67 7.47 3.60 4.95
C ALA A 67 7.92 2.34 4.19
N ASP A 68 6.98 1.43 3.88
CA ASP A 68 7.28 0.25 3.06
C ASP A 68 7.71 0.62 1.63
N LEU A 69 7.13 1.67 1.03
CA LEU A 69 7.58 2.19 -0.26
C LEU A 69 9.00 2.79 -0.19
N ASP A 70 9.32 3.51 0.89
CA ASP A 70 10.69 4.02 1.10
C ASP A 70 11.71 2.89 1.28
N GLU A 71 11.33 1.81 1.97
CA GLU A 71 12.15 0.60 2.13
C GLU A 71 12.32 -0.17 0.81
N ALA A 72 11.25 -0.32 0.03
CA ALA A 72 11.32 -0.92 -1.30
C ALA A 72 12.28 -0.15 -2.22
N ALA A 73 12.19 1.19 -2.23
CA ALA A 73 13.11 2.03 -2.99
C ALA A 73 14.56 1.92 -2.51
N TRP A 74 14.79 1.73 -1.20
CA TRP A 74 16.12 1.49 -0.65
C TRP A 74 16.69 0.16 -1.16
N PHE A 75 15.93 -0.93 -1.09
CA PHE A 75 16.39 -2.24 -1.56
C PHE A 75 16.59 -2.29 -3.08
N ALA A 76 15.72 -1.65 -3.85
CA ALA A 76 15.87 -1.53 -5.30
C ALA A 76 17.20 -0.84 -5.68
N ARG A 77 17.57 0.24 -4.99
CA ARG A 77 18.87 0.92 -5.21
C ARG A 77 20.10 0.05 -4.90
N LEU A 78 19.93 -0.96 -4.05
CA LEU A 78 20.99 -1.90 -3.69
C LEU A 78 20.99 -3.15 -4.60
N GLY A 79 20.14 -3.20 -5.63
CA GLY A 79 19.97 -4.39 -6.48
C GLY A 79 19.40 -5.59 -5.72
N ARG A 80 18.71 -5.35 -4.60
CA ARG A 80 18.14 -6.39 -3.74
C ARG A 80 16.67 -6.62 -4.11
N THR A 81 16.46 -7.33 -5.21
CA THR A 81 15.12 -7.58 -5.79
C THR A 81 14.14 -8.23 -4.82
N ALA A 82 14.49 -9.38 -4.22
CA ALA A 82 13.54 -10.09 -3.35
C ALA A 82 13.12 -9.28 -2.09
N PRO A 83 14.04 -8.60 -1.38
CA PRO A 83 13.65 -7.67 -0.31
C PRO A 83 12.81 -6.48 -0.79
N ALA A 84 13.08 -5.94 -1.98
CA ALA A 84 12.29 -4.86 -2.55
C ALA A 84 10.86 -5.33 -2.86
N GLU A 85 10.69 -6.50 -3.48
CA GLU A 85 9.37 -7.08 -3.76
C GLU A 85 8.56 -7.32 -2.49
N LEU A 86 9.19 -7.89 -1.44
CA LEU A 86 8.51 -8.10 -0.16
C LEU A 86 8.03 -6.77 0.46
N ALA A 87 8.84 -5.71 0.38
CA ALA A 87 8.44 -4.40 0.86
C ALA A 87 7.28 -3.81 0.02
N LEU A 88 7.26 -4.03 -1.30
CA LEU A 88 6.12 -3.64 -2.15
C LEU A 88 4.82 -4.38 -1.79
N GLU A 89 4.90 -5.66 -1.46
CA GLU A 89 3.74 -6.43 -1.00
C GLU A 89 3.20 -5.89 0.34
N ARG A 90 4.09 -5.56 1.29
CA ARG A 90 3.68 -4.90 2.54
C ARG A 90 3.05 -3.54 2.30
N ALA A 91 3.62 -2.75 1.38
CA ALA A 91 3.06 -1.46 1.00
C ALA A 91 1.62 -1.61 0.50
N LEU A 92 1.34 -2.61 -0.35
CA LEU A 92 -0.01 -2.90 -0.82
C LEU A 92 -0.96 -3.34 0.31
N LEU A 93 -0.50 -4.19 1.22
CA LEU A 93 -1.29 -4.63 2.38
C LEU A 93 -1.65 -3.45 3.29
N HIS A 94 -0.67 -2.64 3.68
CA HIS A 94 -0.89 -1.49 4.55
C HIS A 94 -1.63 -0.35 3.85
N ALA A 95 -1.53 -0.25 2.52
CA ALA A 95 -2.35 0.65 1.75
C ALA A 95 -3.80 0.18 1.69
N GLY A 96 -4.13 -1.08 1.99
CA GLY A 96 -5.47 -1.65 1.79
C GLY A 96 -5.77 -2.03 0.34
N LEU A 97 -4.72 -2.17 -0.47
CA LEU A 97 -4.76 -2.53 -1.90
C LEU A 97 -4.62 -4.03 -2.14
N MET A 98 -4.53 -4.83 -1.07
CA MET A 98 -4.60 -6.28 -1.09
C MET A 98 -5.66 -6.78 -0.11
N PRO A 99 -6.41 -7.85 -0.46
CA PRO A 99 -7.27 -8.50 0.51
C PRO A 99 -6.42 -9.05 1.66
N SER A 100 -6.82 -8.78 2.91
CA SER A 100 -6.16 -9.37 4.08
C SER A 100 -6.23 -10.90 3.96
N PRO A 101 -5.13 -11.63 4.20
CA PRO A 101 -5.24 -13.07 4.39
C PRO A 101 -6.12 -13.30 5.63
N GLY A 102 -7.24 -13.99 5.43
CA GLY A 102 -8.13 -14.43 6.51
C GLY A 102 -7.58 -15.63 7.26
#